data_AF-A0A653WLK6-F1
#
_entry.id   AF-A0A653WLK6-F1
#
_cell.length_a   1.000
_cell.length_b   1.000
_cell.length_c   1.000
_cell.angle_alpha   90.00
_cell.angle_beta   90.00
_cell.angle_gamma   90.00
#
_symmetry.space_group_name_H-M   'P 1'
#
loop_
_entity.id
_entity.type
_entity.pdbx_description
1 polymer ?
#
loop_
_entity_poly.entity_id
_entity_poly.type
_entity_poly.pdbx_seq_one_letter_code
_entity_poly.pdbx_strand_id
1 'polypeptide(L)'
;MSPENNVQRIMRTGTVWFGVAVGSTAIVLGLLLSSGWRPAVLAEGLRVVWWCCSVIVGLSIGLLGWSGCPILEVDVPTASRNKSLTMQLGTMLFILGSIGAMFTVLAGSPS
;
A
#
# COMPACT_ATOMS: atom_id res chain seq x y z
N MET A 1 -21.78 17.92 -11.36
CA MET A 1 -21.54 16.55 -11.85
C MET A 1 -22.72 15.70 -11.41
N SER A 2 -23.19 14.77 -12.26
CA SER A 2 -24.16 13.78 -11.80
C SER A 2 -23.53 12.90 -10.70
N PRO A 3 -24.32 12.36 -9.75
CA PRO A 3 -23.82 11.47 -8.70
C PRO A 3 -23.04 10.27 -9.24
N GLU A 4 -23.46 9.70 -10.38
CA GLU A 4 -22.79 8.57 -11.03
C GLU A 4 -21.37 8.91 -11.50
N ASN A 5 -21.15 10.09 -12.08
CA ASN A 5 -19.83 10.52 -12.54
C ASN A 5 -18.85 10.66 -11.36
N ASN A 6 -19.32 11.12 -10.20
CA ASN A 6 -18.49 11.21 -9.00
C ASN A 6 -18.12 9.82 -8.45
N VAL A 7 -19.07 8.89 -8.42
CA VAL A 7 -18.83 7.50 -7.95
C VAL A 7 -17.83 6.79 -8.87
N GLN A 8 -18.00 6.89 -10.19
CA GLN A 8 -17.07 6.30 -11.16
C GLN A 8 -15.65 6.88 -11.03
N ARG A 9 -15.54 8.20 -10.83
CA ARG A 9 -14.24 8.84 -10.59
C ARG A 9 -13.55 8.25 -9.36
N ILE A 10 -14.25 8.15 -8.23
CA ILE A 10 -13.70 7.61 -6.99
C ILE A 10 -13.26 6.16 -7.18
N MET A 11 -14.10 5.31 -7.79
CA MET A 11 -13.76 3.91 -8.04
C MET A 11 -12.53 3.79 -8.94
N ARG A 12 -12.48 4.52 -10.06
CA ARG A 12 -11.35 4.49 -10.98
C ARG A 12 -10.06 4.94 -10.30
N THR A 13 -10.11 6.00 -9.50
CA THR A 13 -8.95 6.48 -8.74
C THR A 13 -8.47 5.42 -7.75
N GLY A 14 -9.37 4.81 -6.97
CA GLY A 14 -9.03 3.72 -6.05
C GLY A 14 -8.40 2.51 -6.76
N THR A 15 -8.98 2.07 -7.88
CA THR A 15 -8.44 0.97 -8.70
C THR A 15 -7.04 1.26 -9.22
N VAL A 16 -6.80 2.48 -9.73
CA VAL A 16 -5.47 2.87 -10.23
C VAL A 16 -4.44 2.83 -9.10
N TRP A 17 -4.74 3.43 -7.94
CA TRP A 17 -3.82 3.43 -6.80
C TRP A 17 -3.56 2.02 -6.26
N PHE A 18 -4.59 1.18 -6.18
CA PHE A 18 -4.43 -0.22 -5.81
C PHE A 18 -3.50 -0.96 -6.78
N GLY A 19 -3.73 -0.81 -8.09
CA GLY A 19 -2.89 -1.44 -9.12
C GLY A 19 -1.43 -0.99 -9.05
N VAL A 20 -1.18 0.32 -8.84
CA VAL A 20 0.16 0.86 -8.66
C VAL A 20 0.84 0.31 -7.40
N ALA A 21 0.13 0.27 -6.27
CA ALA A 21 0.67 -0.22 -5.00
C ALA A 21 1.03 -1.72 -5.06
N VAL A 22 0.13 -2.54 -5.58
CA VAL A 22 0.36 -3.98 -5.76
C VAL A 22 1.46 -4.23 -6.79
N GLY A 23 1.40 -3.57 -7.94
CA GLY A 23 2.37 -3.76 -9.02
C GLY A 23 3.79 -3.37 -8.62
N SER A 24 3.96 -2.20 -8.02
CA SER A 24 5.29 -1.76 -7.53
C SER A 24 5.83 -2.68 -6.43
N THR A 25 4.98 -3.10 -5.49
CA THR A 25 5.36 -4.06 -4.43
C THR A 25 5.80 -5.40 -5.03
N ALA A 26 5.02 -5.95 -5.98
CA ALA A 26 5.33 -7.20 -6.64
C ALA A 26 6.63 -7.13 -7.44
N ILE A 27 6.87 -6.03 -8.15
CA ILE A 27 8.11 -5.81 -8.91
C ILE A 27 9.32 -5.75 -7.96
N VAL A 28 9.27 -4.88 -6.94
CA VAL A 28 10.40 -4.69 -6.02
C VAL A 28 10.69 -5.96 -5.23
N LEU A 29 9.67 -6.57 -4.63
CA LEU A 29 9.83 -7.80 -3.86
C LEU A 29 10.27 -8.96 -4.76
N GLY A 30 9.74 -9.04 -5.99
CA GLY A 30 10.14 -10.04 -6.97
C GLY A 30 11.62 -9.94 -7.33
N LEU A 31 12.14 -8.74 -7.55
CA LEU A 31 13.55 -8.49 -7.82
C LEU A 31 14.46 -8.82 -6.62
N LEU A 32 14.03 -8.49 -5.40
CA LEU A 32 14.77 -8.87 -4.19
C LEU A 32 14.81 -10.39 -4.02
N LEU A 33 13.67 -11.06 -4.18
CA LEU A 33 13.61 -12.50 -4.00
C LEU A 33 14.40 -13.25 -5.09
N SER A 34 14.41 -12.73 -6.33
CA SER A 34 15.16 -13.31 -7.45
C SER A 34 16.67 -13.11 -7.33
N SER A 35 17.13 -12.04 -6.66
CA SER A 35 18.56 -11.85 -6.34
C SER A 35 19.06 -12.77 -5.21
N GLY A 36 18.16 -13.54 -4.59
CA GLY A 36 18.48 -14.39 -3.44
C GLY A 36 18.34 -13.68 -2.09
N TRP A 37 17.94 -12.40 -2.06
CA TRP A 37 17.73 -11.66 -0.82
C TRP A 37 16.58 -12.28 -0.01
N ARG A 38 16.75 -12.36 1.32
CA ARG A 38 15.74 -12.84 2.27
C ARG A 38 15.75 -11.97 3.53
N PRO A 39 14.62 -11.71 4.20
CA PRO A 39 14.59 -10.97 5.46
C PRO A 39 15.48 -11.58 6.56
N ALA A 40 15.75 -12.89 6.48
CA ALA A 40 16.60 -13.62 7.41
C ALA A 40 18.07 -13.18 7.39
N VAL A 41 18.54 -12.51 6.33
CA VAL A 41 19.93 -12.01 6.27
C VAL A 41 20.13 -10.72 7.06
N LEU A 42 19.03 -10.04 7.44
CA LEU A 42 19.09 -8.83 8.27
C LEU A 42 19.44 -9.17 9.73
N ALA A 43 20.20 -8.27 10.36
CA ALA A 43 20.36 -8.24 11.81
C ALA A 43 18.98 -8.15 12.49
N GLU A 44 18.87 -8.70 13.71
CA GLU A 44 17.57 -8.90 14.39
C GLU A 44 16.73 -7.62 14.46
N GLY A 45 17.32 -6.48 14.85
CA GLY A 45 16.62 -5.19 14.90
C GLY A 45 16.08 -4.73 13.55
N LEU A 46 16.90 -4.81 12.49
CA LEU A 46 16.47 -4.44 11.13
C LEU A 46 15.42 -5.40 10.59
N ARG A 47 15.50 -6.68 10.94
CA ARG A 47 14.51 -7.69 10.56
C ARG A 47 13.13 -7.39 11.14
N VAL A 48 13.06 -7.00 12.42
CA VAL A 48 11.80 -6.59 13.06
C VAL A 48 11.22 -5.36 12.35
N VAL A 49 12.05 -4.34 12.09
CA VAL A 49 11.60 -3.13 11.39
C VAL A 49 11.09 -3.47 9.98
N TRP A 50 11.79 -4.33 9.23
CA TRP A 50 11.35 -4.75 7.90
C TRP A 50 9.96 -5.41 7.91
N TRP A 51 9.69 -6.29 8.89
CA TRP A 51 8.38 -6.92 9.02
C TRP A 51 7.29 -5.93 9.43
N CYS A 52 7.57 -5.02 10.36
CA CYS A 52 6.62 -3.96 10.74
C CYS A 52 6.27 -3.08 9.53
N CYS A 53 7.27 -2.64 8.76
CA CYS A 53 7.06 -1.88 7.53
C CYS A 53 6.28 -2.69 6.48
N SER A 54 6.55 -3.99 6.35
CA SER A 54 5.83 -4.87 5.42
C SER A 54 4.35 -5.01 5.79
N VAL A 55 4.02 -5.12 7.10
CA VAL A 55 2.64 -5.11 7.58
C VAL A 55 1.97 -3.77 7.26
N ILE A 56 2.68 -2.64 7.45
CA ILE A 56 2.18 -1.31 7.10
C ILE A 56 1.86 -1.21 5.60
N VAL A 57 2.72 -1.73 4.72
CA VAL A 57 2.46 -1.79 3.27
C VAL A 57 1.27 -2.70 2.96
N GLY A 58 1.14 -3.85 3.63
CA GLY A 58 -0.03 -4.73 3.47
C GLY A 58 -1.35 -4.05 3.85
N LEU A 59 -1.38 -3.34 4.99
CA LEU A 59 -2.54 -2.55 5.43
C LEU A 59 -2.87 -1.44 4.43
N SER A 60 -1.85 -0.75 3.91
CA SER A 60 -2.01 0.24 2.85
C SER A 60 -2.72 -0.33 1.62
N ILE A 61 -2.25 -1.47 1.09
CA ILE A 61 -2.84 -2.13 -0.07
C ILE A 61 -4.31 -2.49 0.20
N GLY A 62 -4.62 -2.98 1.41
CA GLY A 62 -5.99 -3.25 1.83
C GLY A 62 -6.89 -2.00 1.82
N LEU A 63 -6.41 -0.87 2.35
CA LEU A 63 -7.15 0.40 2.36
C LEU A 63 -7.37 0.95 0.95
N LEU A 64 -6.36 0.85 0.08
CA LEU A 64 -6.49 1.27 -1.32
C LEU A 64 -7.48 0.37 -2.08
N GLY A 65 -7.43 -0.94 -1.85
CA GLY A 65 -8.39 -1.90 -2.40
C GLY A 65 -9.83 -1.56 -1.98
N TRP A 66 -10.05 -1.34 -0.67
CA TRP A 66 -11.35 -0.93 -0.13
C TRP A 66 -11.89 0.35 -0.78
N SER A 67 -11.03 1.34 -1.01
CA SER A 67 -11.43 2.61 -1.64
C SER A 67 -11.99 2.44 -3.07
N GLY A 68 -11.51 1.43 -3.80
CA GLY A 68 -11.95 1.09 -5.16
C GLY A 68 -13.25 0.27 -5.22
N CYS A 69 -13.68 -0.37 -4.13
CA CYS A 69 -14.85 -1.22 -4.12
C CYS A 69 -16.17 -0.41 -4.18
N PRO A 70 -17.21 -0.86 -4.92
CA PRO A 70 -18.53 -0.21 -5.00
C PRO A 70 -19.40 -0.44 -3.75
N ILE A 71 -18.84 -0.30 -2.54
CA ILE A 71 -19.55 -0.53 -1.28
C ILE A 71 -20.45 0.68 -0.98
N LEU A 72 -21.77 0.47 -1.04
CA LEU A 72 -22.82 1.46 -0.76
C LEU A 72 -23.64 1.07 0.48
N GLU A 73 -22.96 0.59 1.53
CA GLU A 73 -23.60 0.25 2.82
C GLU A 73 -24.16 1.49 3.55
N VAL A 74 -23.65 2.67 3.22
CA VAL A 74 -24.00 3.96 3.81
C VAL A 74 -24.39 4.97 2.74
N ASP A 75 -24.94 6.12 3.15
CA ASP A 75 -25.30 7.22 2.24
C ASP A 75 -24.08 7.71 1.43
N VAL A 76 -24.35 8.28 0.25
CA VAL A 76 -23.33 8.70 -0.72
C VAL A 76 -22.31 9.69 -0.11
N PRO A 77 -22.72 10.73 0.65
CA PRO A 77 -21.77 11.59 1.37
C PRO A 77 -20.84 10.83 2.32
N THR A 78 -21.37 9.94 3.17
CA THR A 78 -20.58 9.16 4.12
C THR A 78 -19.62 8.21 3.39
N ALA A 79 -20.09 7.51 2.35
CA ALA A 79 -19.27 6.64 1.52
C ALA A 79 -18.12 7.43 0.87
N SER A 80 -18.39 8.63 0.34
CA SER A 80 -17.38 9.49 -0.27
C SER A 80 -16.30 9.92 0.75
N ARG A 81 -16.70 10.27 1.97
CA ARG A 81 -15.78 10.65 3.05
C ARG A 81 -14.89 9.48 3.47
N ASN A 82 -15.48 8.31 3.70
CA ASN A 82 -14.74 7.10 4.09
C ASN A 82 -13.73 6.71 3.02
N LYS A 83 -14.15 6.72 1.73
CA LYS A 83 -13.25 6.40 0.62
C LYS A 83 -12.08 7.37 0.50
N SER A 84 -12.33 8.67 0.73
CA SER A 84 -11.27 9.68 0.71
C SER A 84 -10.27 9.46 1.84
N LEU A 85 -10.74 9.16 3.05
CA LEU A 85 -9.88 8.87 4.21
C LEU A 85 -9.06 7.60 3.99
N THR A 86 -9.66 6.51 3.50
CA THR A 86 -8.93 5.27 3.22
C THR A 86 -7.91 5.45 2.11
N MET A 87 -8.19 6.29 1.11
CA MET A 87 -7.20 6.64 0.08
C MET A 87 -6.02 7.43 0.67
N GLN A 88 -6.30 8.48 1.44
CA GLN A 88 -5.25 9.32 2.03
C GLN A 88 -4.37 8.54 2.99
N LEU A 89 -4.99 7.78 3.90
CA LEU A 89 -4.29 6.93 4.86
C LEU A 89 -3.55 5.80 4.14
N GLY A 90 -4.21 5.14 3.18
CA GLY A 90 -3.60 4.08 2.37
C GLY A 90 -2.34 4.56 1.66
N THR A 91 -2.40 5.69 0.97
CA THR A 91 -1.23 6.27 0.28
C THR A 91 -0.12 6.67 1.26
N MET A 92 -0.46 7.30 2.39
CA MET A 92 0.52 7.67 3.42
C MET A 92 1.25 6.44 3.96
N LEU A 93 0.50 5.40 4.34
CA LEU A 93 1.07 4.14 4.83
C LEU A 93 1.90 3.44 3.75
N PHE A 94 1.49 3.52 2.48
CA PHE A 94 2.26 2.95 1.37
C PHE A 94 3.66 3.57 1.32
N ILE A 95 3.72 4.90 1.35
CA ILE A 95 4.97 5.68 1.24
C ILE A 95 5.86 5.39 2.44
N LEU A 96 5.34 5.57 3.66
CA LEU A 96 6.14 5.39 4.88
C LEU A 96 6.59 3.94 5.08
N GLY A 97 5.69 2.99 4.85
CA GLY A 97 5.99 1.57 4.93
C GLY A 97 7.04 1.15 3.90
N SER A 98 6.90 1.59 2.64
CA SER A 98 7.84 1.25 1.58
C SER A 98 9.22 1.88 1.80
N ILE A 99 9.28 3.15 2.20
CA ILE A 99 10.55 3.82 2.54
C ILE A 99 11.23 3.11 3.70
N GLY A 100 10.49 2.79 4.78
CA GLY A 100 11.04 2.08 5.92
C GLY A 100 11.54 0.67 5.57
N ALA A 101 10.78 -0.09 4.79
CA ALA A 101 11.19 -1.40 4.32
C ALA A 101 12.47 -1.32 3.47
N MET A 102 12.53 -0.41 2.50
CA MET A 102 13.71 -0.26 1.64
C MET A 102 14.92 0.27 2.40
N PHE A 103 14.72 1.15 3.38
CA PHE A 103 15.80 1.59 4.27
C PHE A 103 16.46 0.40 4.98
N THR A 104 15.69 -0.55 5.51
CA THR A 104 16.27 -1.74 6.15
C THR A 104 17.03 -2.65 5.18
N VAL A 105 16.58 -2.73 3.92
CA VAL A 105 17.30 -3.47 2.87
C VAL A 105 18.65 -2.82 2.58
N LEU A 106 18.68 -1.50 2.46
CA LEU A 106 19.91 -0.73 2.20
C LEU A 106 20.88 -0.77 3.40
N ALA A 107 20.35 -0.58 4.61
CA ALA A 107 21.14 -0.60 5.84
C ALA A 107 21.68 -2.00 6.20
N GLY A 108 21.05 -3.07 5.69
CA GLY A 108 21.46 -4.45 5.89
C GLY A 108 22.33 -5.04 4.77
N SER A 109 22.71 -4.25 3.76
CA SER A 109 23.60 -4.73 2.69
C SER A 109 25.01 -5.01 3.27
N PRO A 110 25.64 -6.14 2.95
CA PRO A 110 27.01 -6.40 3.37
C PRO A 110 27.95 -5.40 2.69
N SER A 111 28.82 -4.76 3.48
CA SER A 111 30.06 -4.13 3.02
C SER A 111 31.08 -5.19 2.59
#